data_AF-A0A1H9R944-F1
#
_entry.id   AF-A0A1H9R944-F1
#
_cell.length_a   1.000
_cell.length_b   1.000
_cell.length_c   1.000
_cell.angle_alpha   90.00
_cell.angle_beta   90.00
_cell.angle_gamma   90.00
#
_symmetry.space_group_name_H-M   'P 1'
#
loop_
_entity.id
_entity.type
_entity.pdbx_description
1 polymer ?
#
loop_
_entity_poly.entity_id
_entity_poly.type
_entity_poly.pdbx_seq_one_letter_code
_entity_poly.pdbx_strand_id
1 'polypeptide(L)'
;MQEEVTQKSIALVIRTSKLTADVLKKAMIAYLNHLKNKKANWHGKISVKKLMGKDQGANTMEITENNIKSFECVAKKYNVDFAVKKDKTVDPPKYVVFFKGRDADVIAMAFKEFVHGNEKRQNRESVRDRLNRYKELWTQTMNRERAREKTKDRGQSL
;
A
#
# COMPACT_ATOMS: atom_id res chain seq x y z
N MET A 1 -1.53 -36.67 -34.08
CA MET A 1 -1.28 -37.41 -32.82
C MET A 1 0.00 -36.97 -32.10
N GLN A 2 1.13 -36.77 -32.80
CA GLN A 2 2.42 -36.47 -32.12
C GLN A 2 2.43 -35.14 -31.33
N GLU A 3 1.74 -34.11 -31.82
CA GLU A 3 1.79 -32.74 -31.26
C GLU A 3 1.08 -32.59 -29.89
N GLU A 4 0.01 -33.35 -29.64
CA GLU A 4 -0.70 -33.31 -28.35
C GLU A 4 0.11 -33.95 -27.21
N VAL A 5 0.92 -34.97 -27.53
CA VAL A 5 1.75 -35.69 -26.54
C VAL A 5 2.89 -34.80 -26.06
N THR A 6 3.45 -33.98 -26.97
CA THR A 6 4.54 -33.06 -26.64
C THR A 6 4.13 -31.91 -25.72
N GLN A 7 2.88 -31.46 -25.73
CA GLN A 7 2.41 -30.41 -24.81
C GLN A 7 2.30 -30.86 -23.34
N LYS A 8 2.17 -32.17 -23.09
CA LYS A 8 2.03 -32.74 -21.73
C LYS A 8 3.33 -33.33 -21.19
N SER A 9 4.38 -33.41 -22.02
CA SER A 9 5.68 -33.97 -21.66
C SER A 9 6.63 -32.89 -21.13
N ILE A 10 7.33 -33.17 -20.04
CA ILE A 10 8.36 -32.29 -19.48
C ILE A 10 9.71 -33.02 -19.56
N ALA A 11 10.66 -32.44 -20.31
CA ALA A 11 12.03 -32.93 -20.35
C ALA A 11 12.83 -32.37 -19.16
N LEU A 12 13.27 -33.23 -18.25
CA LEU A 12 14.10 -32.87 -17.09
C LEU A 12 15.43 -33.61 -17.15
N VAL A 13 16.53 -32.87 -17.19
CA VAL A 13 17.89 -33.42 -17.23
C VAL A 13 18.57 -33.21 -15.88
N ILE A 14 19.05 -34.29 -15.26
CA ILE A 14 19.69 -34.27 -13.94
C ILE A 14 21.02 -35.03 -14.04
N ARG A 15 22.11 -34.42 -13.60
CA ARG A 15 23.40 -35.10 -13.45
C ARG A 15 23.47 -35.72 -12.06
N THR A 16 23.64 -37.05 -12.00
CA THR A 16 23.72 -37.80 -10.75
C THR A 16 24.60 -39.03 -10.95
N SER A 17 25.28 -39.47 -9.89
CA SER A 17 26.08 -40.71 -9.89
C SER A 17 25.21 -41.96 -9.77
N LYS A 18 24.08 -41.88 -9.06
CA LYS A 18 23.10 -42.96 -8.90
C LYS A 18 21.69 -42.40 -8.92
N LEU A 19 20.84 -42.91 -9.82
CA LEU A 19 19.44 -42.52 -9.88
C LEU A 19 18.66 -43.25 -8.78
N THR A 20 18.39 -42.58 -7.67
CA THR A 20 17.55 -43.09 -6.58
C THR A 20 16.24 -42.33 -6.50
N ALA A 21 15.24 -42.91 -5.82
CA ALA A 21 13.94 -42.27 -5.60
C ALA A 21 14.07 -40.90 -4.92
N ASP A 22 15.01 -40.75 -3.97
CA ASP A 22 15.27 -39.47 -3.30
C ASP A 22 15.83 -38.40 -4.24
N VAL A 23 16.69 -38.78 -5.18
CA VAL A 23 17.25 -37.86 -6.18
C VAL A 23 16.15 -37.38 -7.12
N LEU A 24 15.28 -38.29 -7.57
CA LEU A 24 14.14 -37.94 -8.42
C LEU A 24 13.16 -37.00 -7.68
N LYS A 25 12.82 -37.32 -6.42
CA LYS A 25 11.97 -36.46 -5.57
C LYS A 25 12.55 -35.06 -5.43
N LYS A 26 13.85 -34.93 -5.12
CA LYS A 26 14.54 -33.64 -5.01
C LYS A 26 14.50 -32.86 -6.31
N ALA A 27 14.70 -33.53 -7.45
CA ALA A 27 14.67 -32.88 -8.76
C ALA A 27 13.27 -32.37 -9.14
N MET A 28 12.22 -33.14 -8.84
CA MET A 28 10.83 -32.70 -9.03
C MET A 28 10.49 -31.49 -8.14
N ILE A 29 10.91 -31.50 -6.87
CA ILE A 29 10.74 -30.35 -5.96
C ILE A 29 11.48 -29.12 -6.49
N ALA A 30 12.72 -29.29 -6.96
CA ALA A 30 13.50 -28.20 -7.54
C ALA A 30 12.83 -27.61 -8.79
N TYR A 31 12.27 -28.45 -9.66
CA TYR A 31 11.49 -28.02 -10.82
C TYR A 31 10.24 -27.22 -10.43
N LEU A 32 9.45 -27.71 -9.46
CA LEU A 32 8.28 -26.99 -8.96
C LEU A 32 8.65 -25.64 -8.34
N ASN A 33 9.75 -25.57 -7.57
CA ASN A 33 10.25 -24.31 -7.02
C ASN A 33 10.73 -23.34 -8.11
N HIS A 34 11.36 -23.84 -9.17
CA HIS A 34 11.73 -23.02 -10.32
C HIS A 34 10.50 -22.42 -11.02
N LEU A 35 9.44 -23.20 -11.21
CA LEU A 35 8.17 -22.71 -11.75
C LEU A 35 7.50 -21.66 -10.85
N LYS A 36 7.51 -21.88 -9.52
CA LYS A 36 7.02 -20.89 -8.55
C LYS A 36 7.81 -19.59 -8.62
N ASN A 37 9.14 -19.66 -8.68
CA ASN A 37 10.00 -18.49 -8.75
C ASN A 37 9.86 -17.71 -10.08
N LYS A 38 9.57 -18.39 -11.19
CA LYS A 38 9.24 -17.73 -12.47
C LYS A 38 7.89 -17.02 -12.46
N LYS A 39 6.90 -17.54 -11.73
CA LYS A 39 5.57 -16.92 -11.57
C LYS A 39 5.55 -15.84 -10.48
N ALA A 40 6.44 -15.95 -9.49
CA ALA A 40 6.64 -14.96 -8.44
C ALA A 40 7.49 -13.80 -8.96
N ASN A 41 7.06 -13.14 -10.04
CA ASN A 41 7.44 -11.75 -10.29
C ASN A 41 6.72 -10.90 -9.24
N TRP A 42 7.24 -10.98 -8.00
CA TRP A 42 6.72 -10.20 -6.89
C TRP A 42 7.16 -8.76 -7.08
N HIS A 43 6.23 -7.94 -7.56
CA HIS A 43 6.41 -6.51 -7.64
C HIS A 43 6.14 -5.86 -6.28
N GLY A 44 6.95 -4.85 -5.94
CA GLY A 44 6.80 -4.11 -4.69
C GLY A 44 8.13 -3.73 -4.06
N LYS A 45 8.24 -3.90 -2.74
CA LYS A 45 9.39 -3.41 -1.98
C LYS A 45 10.66 -4.21 -2.27
N ILE A 46 11.65 -3.57 -2.86
CA ILE A 46 12.94 -4.14 -3.24
C ILE A 46 14.07 -3.30 -2.61
N SER A 47 15.27 -3.87 -2.45
CA SER A 47 16.44 -3.09 -2.00
C SER A 47 16.90 -2.11 -3.07
N VAL A 48 17.38 -0.93 -2.66
CA VAL A 48 17.87 0.11 -3.60
C VAL A 48 18.90 -0.44 -4.58
N LYS A 49 19.84 -1.27 -4.10
CA LYS A 49 20.85 -1.93 -4.95
C LYS A 49 20.25 -2.81 -6.05
N LYS A 50 19.16 -3.54 -5.75
CA LYS A 50 18.48 -4.42 -6.71
C LYS A 50 17.53 -3.62 -7.62
N LEU A 51 17.00 -2.50 -7.14
CA LEU A 51 16.19 -1.56 -7.93
C LEU A 51 17.03 -0.82 -8.98
N MET A 52 18.24 -0.38 -8.60
CA MET A 52 19.19 0.34 -9.45
C MET A 52 20.07 -0.58 -10.32
N GLY A 53 19.86 -1.89 -10.25
CA GLY A 53 20.61 -2.85 -11.08
C GLY A 53 20.12 -2.81 -12.53
N LYS A 54 21.04 -2.54 -13.46
CA LYS A 54 20.84 -2.34 -14.92
C LYS A 54 20.33 -0.94 -15.30
N ASP A 55 21.26 0.01 -15.42
CA ASP A 55 21.28 1.19 -16.31
C ASP A 55 20.00 2.03 -16.50
N GLN A 56 19.05 1.98 -15.57
CA GLN A 56 17.85 2.81 -15.59
C GLN A 56 17.93 3.78 -14.42
N GLY A 57 17.98 5.08 -14.75
CA GLY A 57 17.97 6.16 -13.76
C GLY A 57 16.85 5.96 -12.73
N ALA A 58 17.19 6.19 -11.47
CA ALA A 58 16.23 6.13 -10.38
C ALA A 58 15.60 7.51 -10.19
N ASN A 59 14.28 7.56 -10.20
CA ASN A 59 13.54 8.73 -9.78
C ASN A 59 13.22 8.61 -8.29
N THR A 60 13.12 9.77 -7.66
CA THR A 60 13.01 9.88 -6.21
C THR A 60 11.79 10.72 -5.86
N MET A 61 10.98 10.27 -4.91
CA MET A 61 9.82 11.01 -4.41
C MET A 61 9.82 11.04 -2.88
N GLU A 62 9.59 12.23 -2.31
CA GLU A 62 9.49 12.42 -0.87
C GLU A 62 8.08 12.10 -0.37
N ILE A 63 7.98 11.32 0.70
CA ILE A 63 6.73 11.01 1.41
C ILE A 63 6.93 11.19 2.92
N THR A 64 5.91 11.72 3.60
CA THR A 64 5.90 11.89 5.07
C THR A 64 5.71 10.57 5.81
N GLU A 65 6.27 10.45 7.03
CA GLU A 65 6.27 9.24 7.86
C GLU A 65 4.88 8.63 8.11
N ASN A 66 3.86 9.46 8.39
CA ASN A 66 2.50 8.99 8.68
C ASN A 66 1.84 8.24 7.51
N ASN A 67 2.39 8.42 6.31
CA ASN A 67 1.74 8.11 5.05
C ASN A 67 2.40 6.94 4.28
N ILE A 68 3.62 6.55 4.67
CA ILE A 68 4.44 5.55 3.95
C ILE A 68 3.76 4.18 3.82
N LYS A 69 3.18 3.64 4.91
CA LYS A 69 2.57 2.29 4.91
C LYS A 69 1.36 2.20 3.97
N SER A 70 0.57 3.26 3.92
CA SER A 70 -0.59 3.35 3.05
C SER A 70 -0.16 3.46 1.58
N PHE A 71 0.94 4.18 1.30
CA PHE A 71 1.52 4.26 -0.04
C PHE A 71 2.08 2.91 -0.52
N GLU A 72 2.73 2.12 0.35
CA GLU A 72 3.22 0.78 -0.02
C GLU A 72 2.10 -0.15 -0.53
N CYS A 73 0.89 -0.03 0.04
CA CYS A 73 -0.27 -0.79 -0.39
C CYS A 73 -0.75 -0.38 -1.79
N VAL A 74 -0.81 0.94 -2.04
CA VAL A 74 -1.22 1.48 -3.34
C VAL A 74 -0.19 1.14 -4.41
N ALA A 75 1.10 1.33 -4.16
CA ALA A 75 2.16 1.02 -5.13
C ALA A 75 2.18 -0.47 -5.56
N LYS A 76 1.84 -1.39 -4.64
CA LYS A 76 1.68 -2.82 -4.97
C LYS A 76 0.50 -3.09 -5.91
N LYS A 77 -0.60 -2.34 -5.80
CA LYS A 77 -1.76 -2.47 -6.70
C LYS A 77 -1.39 -2.17 -8.15
N TYR A 78 -0.44 -1.25 -8.34
CA TYR A 78 0.07 -0.86 -9.65
C TYR A 78 1.27 -1.70 -10.12
N ASN A 79 1.65 -2.76 -9.39
CA ASN A 79 2.78 -3.63 -9.70
C ASN A 79 4.11 -2.89 -9.92
N VAL A 80 4.36 -1.83 -9.15
CA VAL A 80 5.61 -1.07 -9.26
C VAL A 80 6.66 -1.60 -8.29
N ASP A 81 7.89 -1.73 -8.77
CA ASP A 81 9.06 -1.99 -7.93
C ASP A 81 9.53 -0.69 -7.29
N PHE A 82 9.61 -0.64 -5.96
CA PHE A 82 10.06 0.55 -5.25
C PHE A 82 10.94 0.21 -4.06
N ALA A 83 11.78 1.15 -3.64
CA ALA A 83 12.60 1.05 -2.45
C ALA A 83 12.34 2.24 -1.54
N VAL A 84 12.27 2.02 -0.22
CA VAL A 84 12.04 3.09 0.75
C VAL A 84 13.29 3.27 1.58
N LYS A 85 13.80 4.51 1.66
CA LYS A 85 14.90 4.89 2.55
C LYS A 85 14.43 5.99 3.49
N LYS A 86 14.75 5.86 4.78
CA LYS A 86 14.55 6.93 5.74
C LYS A 86 15.72 7.90 5.63
N ASP A 87 15.43 9.16 5.35
CA ASP A 87 16.39 10.24 5.53
C ASP A 87 16.36 10.67 7.00
N LYS A 88 17.52 10.57 7.64
CA LYS A 88 17.73 10.92 9.06
C LYS A 88 18.42 12.27 9.23
N THR A 89 18.82 12.90 8.14
CA THR A 89 19.57 14.17 8.16
C THR A 89 18.66 15.36 8.44
N VAL A 90 17.35 15.22 8.19
CA VAL A 90 16.33 16.24 8.39
C VAL A 90 15.45 15.86 9.58
N ASP A 91 15.17 16.84 10.45
CA ASP A 91 14.16 16.74 11.51
C ASP A 91 12.97 17.64 11.14
N PRO A 92 11.74 17.10 10.98
CA PRO A 92 11.32 15.72 11.16
C PRO A 92 11.82 14.76 10.05
N PRO A 93 12.05 13.47 10.36
CA PRO A 93 12.55 12.49 9.40
C PRO A 93 11.65 12.31 8.19
N LYS A 94 12.23 12.43 6.99
CA LYS A 94 11.52 12.24 5.72
C LYS A 94 11.77 10.84 5.18
N TYR A 95 10.79 10.26 4.49
CA TYR A 95 10.97 9.01 3.77
C TYR A 95 11.07 9.29 2.29
N VAL A 96 12.05 8.65 1.68
CA VAL A 96 12.38 8.82 0.27
C VAL A 96 12.09 7.50 -0.42
N VAL A 97 11.18 7.54 -1.40
CA VAL A 97 10.84 6.40 -2.24
C VAL A 97 11.62 6.50 -3.54
N PHE A 98 12.41 5.47 -3.82
CA PHE A 98 13.10 5.27 -5.08
C PHE A 98 12.28 4.32 -5.95
N PHE A 99 12.18 4.64 -7.23
CA PHE A 99 11.53 3.82 -8.24
C PHE A 99 12.29 3.93 -9.57
N LYS A 100 12.05 3.01 -10.50
CA LYS A 100 12.65 3.06 -11.83
C LYS A 100 12.03 4.21 -12.62
N GLY A 101 12.84 4.95 -13.39
CA GLY A 101 12.35 6.07 -14.20
C GLY A 101 11.24 5.69 -15.19
N ARG A 102 11.22 4.44 -15.68
CA ARG A 102 10.15 3.90 -16.54
C ARG A 102 8.78 3.92 -15.86
N ASP A 103 8.74 3.74 -14.54
CA ASP A 103 7.50 3.59 -13.79
C ASP A 103 7.00 4.95 -13.26
N ALA A 104 7.56 6.07 -13.72
CA ALA A 104 7.23 7.41 -13.23
C ALA A 104 5.75 7.77 -13.42
N ASP A 105 5.17 7.51 -14.59
CA ASP A 105 3.77 7.80 -14.86
C ASP A 105 2.83 6.95 -13.99
N VAL A 106 3.21 5.68 -13.78
CA VAL A 106 2.45 4.74 -12.95
C VAL A 106 2.51 5.15 -11.48
N ILE A 107 3.69 5.55 -11.00
CA ILE A 107 3.88 6.10 -9.65
C ILE A 107 3.05 7.38 -9.46
N ALA A 108 2.99 8.26 -10.46
CA ALA A 108 2.19 9.48 -10.38
C ALA A 108 0.68 9.17 -10.25
N MET A 109 0.18 8.18 -11.00
CA MET A 109 -1.21 7.70 -10.85
C MET A 109 -1.46 7.09 -9.46
N ALA A 110 -0.56 6.23 -8.99
CA ALA A 110 -0.62 5.65 -7.65
C ALA A 110 -0.62 6.74 -6.57
N PHE A 111 0.18 7.78 -6.75
CA PHE A 111 0.25 8.90 -5.81
C PHE A 111 -1.04 9.73 -5.81
N LYS A 112 -1.66 9.95 -6.97
CA LYS A 112 -2.97 10.63 -7.06
C LYS A 112 -4.06 9.87 -6.30
N GLU A 113 -4.11 8.54 -6.44
CA GLU A 113 -5.04 7.69 -5.69
C GLU A 113 -4.73 7.71 -4.18
N PHE A 114 -3.45 7.73 -3.84
CA PHE A 114 -2.99 7.80 -2.46
C PHE A 114 -3.43 9.08 -1.75
N VAL A 115 -3.27 10.24 -2.39
CA VAL A 115 -3.70 11.54 -1.85
C VAL A 115 -5.23 11.56 -1.66
N HIS A 116 -6.00 11.15 -2.67
CA HIS A 116 -7.46 11.06 -2.55
C HIS A 116 -7.89 10.09 -1.44
N GLY A 117 -7.19 8.97 -1.28
CA GLY A 117 -7.47 8.00 -0.21
C GLY A 117 -7.20 8.56 1.18
N ASN A 118 -6.15 9.36 1.34
CA ASN A 118 -5.83 10.02 2.60
C ASN A 118 -6.81 11.13 2.93
N GLU A 119 -7.17 11.98 1.96
CA GLU A 119 -8.18 13.03 2.16
C GLU A 119 -9.52 12.42 2.58
N LYS A 120 -9.95 11.32 1.94
CA LYS A 120 -11.17 10.60 2.36
C LYS A 120 -11.08 10.05 3.78
N ARG A 121 -9.91 9.59 4.22
CA ARG A 121 -9.69 9.10 5.58
C ARG A 121 -9.65 10.24 6.60
N GLN A 122 -9.04 11.37 6.26
CA GLN A 122 -8.96 12.54 7.12
C GLN A 122 -10.31 13.24 7.24
N ASN A 123 -11.09 13.31 6.16
CA ASN A 123 -12.43 13.86 6.15
C ASN A 123 -13.47 12.91 6.78
N ARG A 124 -13.09 11.67 7.09
CA ARG A 124 -13.98 10.74 7.79
C ARG A 124 -14.06 11.16 9.25
N GLU A 125 -15.18 11.78 9.59
CA GLU A 125 -15.53 12.13 10.96
C GLU A 125 -15.40 10.94 11.91
N SER A 126 -14.66 11.10 13.00
CA SER A 126 -14.59 10.05 14.02
C SER A 126 -15.91 9.94 14.78
N VAL A 127 -16.19 8.78 15.36
CA VAL A 127 -17.39 8.56 16.19
C VAL A 127 -17.41 9.54 17.38
N ARG A 128 -16.23 9.88 17.93
CA ARG A 128 -16.10 10.86 19.02
C ARG A 128 -16.43 12.27 18.54
N ASP A 129 -15.92 12.69 17.38
CA ASP A 129 -16.23 14.02 16.83
C ASP A 129 -17.71 14.14 16.46
N ARG A 130 -18.32 13.04 16.02
CA ARG A 130 -19.76 12.97 15.79
C ARG A 130 -20.55 13.10 17.09
N LEU A 131 -20.17 12.38 18.15
CA LEU A 131 -20.78 12.49 19.48
C LEU A 131 -20.63 13.89 20.09
N ASN A 132 -19.45 14.49 19.97
CA ASN A 132 -19.19 15.85 20.44
C ASN A 132 -20.07 16.87 19.70
N ARG A 133 -20.20 16.74 18.37
CA ARG A 133 -21.14 17.58 17.61
C ARG A 133 -22.58 17.41 18.05
N TYR A 134 -23.05 16.19 18.29
CA TYR A 134 -24.41 16.00 18.81
C TYR A 134 -24.58 16.60 20.20
N LYS A 135 -23.57 16.49 21.08
CA LYS A 135 -23.58 17.12 22.40
C LYS A 135 -23.63 18.65 22.27
N GLU A 136 -22.82 19.25 21.41
CA GLU A 136 -22.81 20.69 21.15
C GLU A 136 -24.16 21.17 20.60
N LEU A 137 -24.72 20.50 19.59
CA LEU A 137 -26.04 20.81 19.04
C LEU A 137 -27.13 20.71 20.12
N TRP A 138 -27.07 19.69 20.98
CA TRP A 138 -28.03 19.52 22.07
C TRP A 138 -27.90 20.65 23.11
N THR A 139 -26.68 21.01 23.52
CA THR A 139 -26.45 22.14 24.46
C THR A 139 -26.89 23.48 23.88
N GLN A 140 -26.65 23.75 22.60
CA GLN A 140 -27.12 24.97 21.93
C GLN A 140 -28.65 25.03 21.88
N THR A 141 -29.31 23.90 21.61
CA THR A 141 -30.77 23.81 21.59
C THR A 141 -31.36 24.07 22.98
N MET A 142 -30.85 23.41 24.02
CA MET A 142 -31.28 23.61 25.41
C MET A 142 -31.06 25.05 25.90
N ASN A 143 -29.92 25.65 25.55
CA ASN A 143 -29.63 27.05 25.88
C ASN A 143 -30.59 28.02 25.19
N ARG A 144 -30.98 27.72 23.94
CA ARG A 144 -31.96 28.51 23.17
C ARG A 144 -33.37 28.40 23.75
N GLU A 145 -33.78 27.21 24.19
CA GLU A 145 -35.08 27.00 24.85
C GLU A 145 -35.16 27.70 26.20
N ARG A 146 -34.13 27.55 27.04
CA ARG A 146 -34.03 28.25 28.34
C ARG A 146 -34.02 29.78 28.18
N ALA A 147 -33.38 30.29 27.15
CA ALA A 147 -33.40 31.73 26.84
C ALA A 147 -34.82 32.21 26.47
N ARG A 148 -35.58 31.42 25.70
CA ARG A 148 -36.98 31.74 25.34
C ARG A 148 -37.91 31.70 26.54
N GLU A 149 -37.71 30.75 27.46
CA GLU A 149 -38.50 30.62 28.68
C GLU A 149 -38.31 31.82 29.61
N LYS A 150 -37.05 32.26 29.82
CA LYS A 150 -36.74 33.48 30.59
C LYS A 150 -37.34 34.76 30.01
N THR A 151 -37.52 34.85 28.69
CA THR A 151 -38.14 36.03 28.06
C THR A 151 -39.64 36.06 28.26
N LYS A 152 -40.31 34.89 28.34
CA LYS A 152 -41.76 34.82 28.64
C LYS A 152 -42.08 35.20 30.08
N ASP A 153 -41.21 34.80 31.02
CA ASP A 153 -41.39 35.03 32.46
C ASP A 153 -41.25 36.52 32.85
N ARG A 154 -40.55 37.32 32.03
CA ARG A 154 -40.35 38.76 32.23
C ARG A 154 -41.47 39.65 31.65
N GLY A 155 -42.50 39.04 31.04
CA GLY A 155 -43.57 39.74 30.31
C GLY A 155 -44.90 39.90 31.05
N GLN A 156 -45.00 39.49 32.31
CA GLN A 156 -46.19 39.72 33.14
C GLN A 156 -45.83 40.47 34.41
N SER A 157 -45.86 41.79 34.34
CA SER A 157 -46.12 42.67 35.48
C SER A 157 -46.94 43.84 34.95
N LEU A 158 -48.25 43.75 35.16
CA LEU A 158 -49.19 44.87 35.16
C LEU A 158 -49.35 45.35 36.60
#